data_AF-A0A5B8VQ89-F1
#
_entry.id   AF-A0A5B8VQ89-F1
#
_cell.length_a   1.000
_cell.length_b   1.000
_cell.length_c   1.000
_cell.angle_alpha   90.00
_cell.angle_beta   90.00
_cell.angle_gamma   90.00
#
_symmetry.space_group_name_H-M   'P 1'
#
loop_
_entity.id
_entity.type
_entity.pdbx_description
1 polymer ?
#
loop_
_entity_poly.entity_id
_entity_poly.type
_entity_poly.pdbx_seq_one_letter_code
_entity_poly.pdbx_strand_id
1 'polypeptide(L)'
;MWLHSAAAVLAILLGIFLHIGGWQWCIILICIAMVLALEIINTAIEHLADSLHPGWDPQIGLVKDLAAAAVLVAAVISLIIGCWIFGPALIAML
;
A
#
# COMPACT_ATOMS: atom_id res chain seq x y z
N MET A 1 6.01 -2.89 6.69
CA MET A 1 6.64 -1.70 6.06
C MET A 1 7.52 -2.01 4.86
N TRP A 2 8.40 -3.02 4.91
CA TRP A 2 9.42 -3.23 3.87
C TRP A 2 8.81 -3.71 2.54
N LEU A 3 7.79 -4.56 2.60
CA LEU A 3 7.08 -5.06 1.41
C LEU A 3 6.40 -3.91 0.63
N HIS A 4 5.62 -3.08 1.33
CA HIS A 4 4.90 -1.95 0.71
C HIS A 4 5.87 -0.91 0.13
N SER A 5 6.97 -0.63 0.82
CA SER A 5 8.01 0.29 0.33
C SER A 5 8.73 -0.26 -0.90
N ALA A 6 9.07 -1.55 -0.90
CA ALA A 6 9.68 -2.21 -2.06
C ALA A 6 8.72 -2.23 -3.27
N ALA A 7 7.43 -2.50 -3.05
CA ALA A 7 6.42 -2.46 -4.09
C ALA A 7 6.25 -1.04 -4.68
N ALA A 8 6.31 0.00 -3.85
CA ALA A 8 6.27 1.39 -4.31
C ALA A 8 7.47 1.73 -5.20
N VAL A 9 8.69 1.34 -4.79
CA VAL A 9 9.90 1.54 -5.61
C VAL A 9 9.77 0.80 -6.94
N LEU A 10 9.33 -0.45 -6.91
CA LEU A 10 9.12 -1.25 -8.13
C LEU A 10 8.09 -0.59 -9.07
N ALA A 11 6.98 -0.10 -8.54
CA ALA A 11 5.94 0.58 -9.33
C ALA A 11 6.47 1.86 -9.99
N ILE A 12 7.33 2.63 -9.30
CA ILE A 12 8.00 3.80 -9.88
C ILE A 12 8.94 3.39 -11.00
N LEU A 13 9.78 2.37 -10.78
CA LEU A 13 10.71 1.89 -11.80
C LEU A 13 9.97 1.38 -13.05
N LEU A 14 8.87 0.65 -12.86
CA LEU A 14 8.01 0.20 -13.97
C LEU A 14 7.36 1.37 -14.71
N GLY A 15 6.86 2.38 -14.00
CA GLY A 15 6.28 3.57 -14.62
C GLY A 15 7.27 4.34 -15.49
N ILE A 16 8.54 4.44 -15.05
CA ILE A 16 9.61 5.06 -15.83
C ILE A 16 9.94 4.19 -17.04
N PHE A 17 10.14 2.88 -16.85
CA PHE A 17 10.52 1.96 -17.92
C PHE A 17 9.46 1.87 -19.03
N LEU A 18 8.18 1.81 -18.65
CA LEU A 18 7.05 1.71 -19.57
C LEU A 18 6.59 3.06 -20.14
N HIS A 19 7.25 4.16 -19.77
CA HIS A 19 6.94 5.52 -20.24
C HIS A 19 5.44 5.87 -20.12
N ILE A 20 4.85 5.58 -18.96
CA ILE A 20 3.42 5.83 -18.73
C ILE A 20 3.10 7.33 -18.79
N GLY A 21 1.89 7.67 -19.24
CA GLY A 21 1.42 9.04 -19.37
C GLY A 21 1.21 9.75 -18.02
N GLY A 22 1.17 11.08 -18.05
CA GLY A 22 1.08 11.90 -16.84
C GLY A 22 -0.14 11.59 -15.95
N TRP A 23 -1.30 11.29 -16.54
CA TRP A 23 -2.49 10.92 -15.75
C TRP A 23 -2.33 9.58 -15.03
N GLN A 24 -1.59 8.63 -15.62
CA GLN A 24 -1.31 7.33 -15.03
C GLN A 24 -0.35 7.49 -13.84
N TRP A 25 0.64 8.38 -13.97
CA TRP A 25 1.53 8.76 -12.87
C TRP A 25 0.77 9.33 -11.67
N CYS A 26 -0.20 10.22 -11.88
CA CYS A 26 -1.02 10.75 -10.80
C CYS A 26 -1.70 9.62 -10.00
N ILE A 27 -2.27 8.64 -10.70
CA ILE A 27 -2.94 7.51 -10.06
C ILE A 27 -1.95 6.62 -9.31
N ILE A 28 -0.80 6.29 -9.90
CA ILE A 28 0.24 5.47 -9.25
C ILE A 28 0.76 6.16 -7.98
N LEU A 29 1.04 7.46 -8.04
CA LEU A 29 1.52 8.23 -6.88
C LEU A 29 0.47 8.29 -5.76
N ILE A 30 -0.81 8.45 -6.10
CA ILE A 30 -1.91 8.40 -5.11
C ILE A 30 -1.99 7.01 -4.47
N CYS A 31 -1.89 5.93 -5.24
CA CYS A 31 -1.91 4.56 -4.71
C CYS A 31 -0.74 4.32 -3.73
N ILE A 32 0.47 4.72 -4.11
CA ILE A 32 1.66 4.64 -3.27
C ILE A 32 1.47 5.45 -1.98
N ALA A 33 1.05 6.70 -2.09
CA ALA A 33 0.84 7.58 -0.94
C ALA A 33 -0.22 7.02 0.02
N MET A 34 -1.32 6.48 -0.50
CA MET A 34 -2.40 5.90 0.29
C MET A 34 -1.96 4.65 1.07
N VAL A 35 -1.27 3.70 0.42
CA VAL A 35 -0.78 2.48 1.07
C VAL A 35 0.23 2.82 2.16
N LEU A 36 1.18 3.73 1.88
CA LEU A 36 2.18 4.15 2.86
C LEU A 36 1.56 4.92 4.03
N ALA A 37 0.60 5.81 3.76
CA ALA A 37 -0.10 6.54 4.81
C ALA A 37 -0.87 5.59 5.74
N LEU A 38 -1.59 4.61 5.17
CA LEU A 38 -2.31 3.61 5.98
C LEU A 38 -1.36 2.71 6.77
N GLU A 39 -0.23 2.33 6.20
CA GLU A 39 0.79 1.57 6.93
C GLU A 39 1.34 2.36 8.13
N ILE A 40 1.64 3.66 7.94
CA ILE A 40 2.09 4.54 9.02
C ILE A 40 1.02 4.65 10.10
N ILE A 41 -0.24 4.82 9.71
CA ILE A 41 -1.37 4.87 10.65
C ILE A 41 -1.52 3.54 11.41
N ASN A 42 -1.40 2.40 10.72
CA ASN A 42 -1.44 1.08 11.36
C ASN A 42 -0.37 0.96 12.45
N THR A 43 0.88 1.32 12.13
CA THR A 43 1.98 1.28 13.09
C THR A 43 1.79 2.27 14.24
N ALA A 44 1.22 3.45 13.98
CA ALA A 44 0.88 4.41 15.04
C ALA A 44 -0.19 3.85 15.98
N ILE A 45 -1.23 3.18 15.45
CA ILE A 45 -2.27 2.51 16.24
C ILE A 45 -1.67 1.36 17.06
N GLU A 46 -0.81 0.54 16.47
CA GLU A 46 -0.10 -0.54 17.18
C GLU A 46 0.70 0.02 18.37
N HIS A 47 1.52 1.05 18.14
CA HIS A 47 2.33 1.67 19.21
C HIS A 47 1.47 2.31 20.28
N LEU A 48 0.38 2.99 19.91
CA LEU A 48 -0.54 3.59 20.87
C LEU A 48 -1.21 2.51 21.72
N ALA A 49 -1.68 1.44 21.09
CA ALA A 49 -2.33 0.32 21.76
C ALA A 49 -1.38 -0.39 22.74
N ASP A 50 -0.15 -0.69 22.31
CA ASP A 50 0.88 -1.33 23.16
C ASP A 50 1.30 -0.43 24.33
N SER A 51 1.31 0.89 24.13
CA SER A 51 1.63 1.85 25.19
C SER A 51 0.53 1.97 26.24
N LEU A 52 -0.74 1.84 25.85
CA LEU A 52 -1.90 1.95 26.75
C LEU A 52 -2.23 0.62 27.43
N HIS A 53 -2.03 -0.51 26.75
CA HIS A 53 -2.36 -1.85 27.23
C HIS A 53 -1.18 -2.81 27.00
N PRO A 54 -0.15 -2.80 27.87
CA PRO A 54 1.02 -3.68 27.72
C PRO A 54 0.74 -5.17 28.00
N GLY A 55 -0.44 -5.51 28.51
CA GLY A 55 -0.93 -6.88 28.65
C GLY A 55 -1.76 -7.32 27.44
N TRP A 56 -1.97 -8.63 27.30
CA TRP A 56 -2.83 -9.14 26.24
C TRP A 56 -4.29 -8.82 26.50
N ASP A 57 -4.93 -8.07 25.59
CA ASP A 57 -6.35 -7.74 25.61
C ASP A 57 -6.99 -8.12 24.25
N PRO A 58 -8.06 -8.96 24.24
CA PRO A 58 -8.75 -9.36 23.01
C PRO A 58 -9.28 -8.20 22.17
N GLN A 59 -9.74 -7.10 22.80
CA GLN A 59 -10.27 -5.94 22.10
C GLN A 59 -9.15 -5.17 21.39
N ILE A 60 -7.98 -5.07 22.03
CA ILE A 60 -6.80 -4.46 21.41
C ILE A 60 -6.33 -5.29 20.21
N GLY A 61 -6.38 -6.62 20.32
CA GLY A 61 -6.15 -7.52 19.20
C GLY A 61 -7.05 -7.20 18.01
N LEU A 62 -8.36 -7.09 18.23
CA LEU A 62 -9.32 -6.73 17.19
C LEU A 62 -9.03 -5.37 16.54
N VAL A 63 -8.66 -4.36 17.32
CA VAL A 63 -8.31 -3.02 16.78
C VAL A 63 -7.08 -3.09 15.87
N LYS A 64 -6.05 -3.85 16.27
CA LYS A 64 -4.85 -4.07 15.44
C LYS A 64 -5.20 -4.82 14.15
N ASP A 65 -6.03 -5.86 14.24
CA ASP A 65 -6.47 -6.62 13.06
C ASP A 65 -7.26 -5.74 12.07
N LEU A 66 -8.12 -4.85 12.57
CA LEU A 66 -8.87 -3.90 11.73
C LEU A 66 -7.94 -2.88 11.06
N ALA A 67 -6.94 -2.38 11.78
CA ALA A 67 -5.95 -1.47 11.22
C ALA A 67 -5.13 -2.15 10.11
N ALA A 68 -4.69 -3.39 10.32
CA ALA A 68 -4.00 -4.18 9.31
C ALA A 68 -4.89 -4.50 8.10
N ALA A 69 -6.17 -4.79 8.33
CA ALA A 69 -7.15 -5.02 7.26
C ALA A 69 -7.33 -3.78 6.38
N ALA A 70 -7.30 -2.57 6.94
CA ALA A 70 -7.38 -1.33 6.16
C ALA A 70 -6.19 -1.19 5.20
N VAL A 71 -4.97 -1.50 5.65
CA VAL A 71 -3.78 -1.53 4.79
C VAL A 71 -3.96 -2.57 3.68
N LEU A 72 -4.43 -3.78 4.02
CA LEU A 72 -4.62 -4.87 3.05
C LEU A 72 -5.58 -4.47 1.93
N VAL A 73 -6.72 -3.85 2.27
CA VAL A 73 -7.69 -3.37 1.28
C VAL A 73 -7.04 -2.36 0.34
N ALA A 74 -6.31 -1.38 0.87
CA ALA A 74 -5.64 -0.38 0.05
C ALA A 74 -4.55 -0.99 -0.85
N ALA A 75 -3.79 -1.97 -0.35
CA ALA A 75 -2.77 -2.67 -1.11
C ALA A 75 -3.37 -3.49 -2.26
N VAL A 76 -4.47 -4.21 -2.01
CA VAL A 76 -5.16 -4.99 -3.05
C VAL A 76 -5.72 -4.09 -4.14
N ILE A 77 -6.38 -2.98 -3.78
CA ILE A 77 -6.90 -2.03 -4.78
C ILE A 77 -5.76 -1.39 -5.57
N SER A 78 -4.66 -1.01 -4.91
CA SER A 78 -3.47 -0.48 -5.57
C SER A 78 -2.84 -1.47 -6.55
N LEU A 79 -2.83 -2.76 -6.20
CA LEU A 79 -2.37 -3.82 -7.10
C LEU A 79 -3.25 -3.94 -8.35
N ILE A 80 -4.58 -3.93 -8.18
CA ILE A 80 -5.53 -4.00 -9.30
C ILE A 80 -5.33 -2.80 -10.24
N ILE A 81 -5.19 -1.59 -9.69
CA ILE A 81 -4.93 -0.38 -10.47
C ILE A 81 -3.59 -0.46 -11.19
N GLY A 82 -2.54 -0.94 -10.52
CA GLY A 82 -1.22 -1.16 -11.11
C GLY A 82 -1.28 -2.14 -12.29
N CYS A 83 -1.98 -3.27 -12.13
CA CYS A 83 -2.21 -4.23 -13.22
C CYS A 83 -2.96 -3.61 -14.40
N TRP A 84 -3.95 -2.75 -14.15
CA TRP A 84 -4.67 -2.05 -15.22
C TRP A 84 -3.76 -1.08 -15.98
N ILE A 85 -2.94 -0.31 -15.28
CA ILE A 85 -2.05 0.69 -15.90
C ILE A 85 -0.89 0.02 -16.62
N PHE A 86 -0.19 -0.92 -15.97
CA PHE A 86 1.01 -1.54 -16.51
C PHE A 86 0.73 -2.72 -17.45
N GLY A 87 -0.39 -3.43 -17.26
CA GLY A 87 -0.72 -4.65 -18.01
C GLY A 87 -0.73 -4.47 -19.53
N PRO A 88 -1.46 -3.49 -20.09
CA PRO A 88 -1.46 -3.25 -21.54
C PRO A 88 -0.07 -2.91 -22.10
N ALA A 89 0.72 -2.12 -21.36
CA ALA A 89 2.07 -1.74 -21.77
C ALA A 89 3.04 -2.94 -21.75
N LEU A 90 2.92 -3.82 -20.75
CA LEU A 90 3.69 -5.07 -20.65
C LEU A 90 3.33 -6.05 -21.77
N ILE A 91 2.04 -6.21 -22.08
CA ILE A 91 1.58 -7.12 -23.14
C ILE A 91 2.05 -6.62 -24.51
N ALA A 92 2.06 -5.30 -24.75
CA ALA A 92 2.53 -4.73 -26.01
C ALA A 92 4.04 -4.90 -26.24
N MET A 93 4.82 -5.20 -25.21
CA MET A 93 6.27 -5.43 -25.29
C MET A 93 6.65 -6.90 -25.51
N LEU A 94 5.69 -7.82 -25.48
CA LEU A 94 5.87 -9.27 -25.65
C LEU A 94 5.53 -9.70 -27.08
#